data_AF-A0A368VTN3-F1
#
_entry.id   AF-A0A368VTN3-F1
#
_cell.length_a   1.000
_cell.length_b   1.000
_cell.length_c   1.000
_cell.angle_alpha   90.00
_cell.angle_beta   90.00
_cell.angle_gamma   90.00
#
_symmetry.space_group_name_H-M   'P 1'
#
loop_
_entity.id
_entity.type
_entity.pdbx_description
1 polymer ?
#
loop_
_entity_poly.entity_id
_entity_poly.type
_entity_poly.pdbx_seq_one_letter_code
_entity_poly.pdbx_strand_id
1 'polypeptide(L)' 'MAYPSRHDDAGSLPTLLAEYGHLATQLTAASSSYAERLRVRLTELDADIERQIAAIPEE' A
#
# COMPACT_ATOMS: atom_id res chain seq x y z
N MET A 1 5.79 5.48 31.10
CA MET A 1 4.88 5.06 30.02
C MET A 1 5.51 5.45 28.70
N ALA A 2 6.04 4.49 27.95
CA ALA A 2 6.54 4.74 26.61
C ALA A 2 5.35 4.64 25.65
N TYR A 3 5.01 5.74 24.98
CA TYR A 3 4.08 5.69 23.85
C TYR A 3 4.83 5.00 22.70
N PRO A 4 4.33 3.88 22.14
CA PRO A 4 4.93 3.34 20.94
C PRO A 4 4.78 4.38 19.84
N SER A 5 5.91 4.78 19.27
CA SER A 5 6.01 5.69 18.14
C SER A 5 5.11 5.19 17.02
N ARG A 6 3.95 5.81 16.86
CA ARG A 6 2.94 5.52 15.82
C ARG A 6 3.42 5.94 14.42
N HIS A 7 4.73 5.97 14.18
CA HIS A 7 5.33 6.76 13.11
C HIS A 7 6.19 5.97 12.11
N ASP A 8 6.21 4.63 12.20
CA ASP A 8 6.94 3.77 11.24
C ASP A 8 6.07 2.69 10.58
N ASP A 9 4.76 2.67 10.83
CA ASP A 9 3.87 1.67 10.21
C ASP A 9 3.34 2.09 8.83
N ALA A 10 3.54 3.34 8.42
CA ALA A 10 3.11 3.82 7.10
C ALA A 10 3.89 3.17 5.94
N GLY A 11 4.99 2.45 6.24
CA GLY A 11 5.77 1.69 5.27
C GLY A 11 5.81 0.19 5.53
N SER A 12 5.05 -0.34 6.49
CA SER A 12 5.04 -1.77 6.78
C SER A 12 4.19 -2.53 5.74
N LEU A 13 4.61 -3.75 5.40
CA LEU A 13 3.93 -4.58 4.41
C LEU A 13 2.41 -4.75 4.67
N PRO A 14 1.93 -4.96 5.92
CA PRO A 14 0.50 -5.04 6.20
C PRO A 14 -0.27 -3.75 5.87
N THR A 15 0.33 -2.59 6.14
CA THR A 15 -0.28 -1.29 5.85
C THR A 15 -0.37 -1.04 4.34
N LEU A 16 0.68 -1.38 3.59
CA LEU A 16 0.70 -1.27 2.12
C LEU A 16 -0.36 -2.18 1.48
N LEU A 17 -0.50 -3.42 1.96
CA LEU A 17 -1.54 -4.36 1.49
C LEU A 17 -2.96 -3.86 1.80
N ALA A 18 -3.18 -3.24 2.96
CA ALA A 18 -4.46 -2.66 3.32
C ALA A 18 -4.81 -1.45 2.42
N GLU A 19 -3.84 -0.57 2.14
CA GLU A 19 -4.01 0.56 1.22
C GLU A 19 -4.32 0.07 -0.21
N TYR A 20 -3.59 -0.94 -0.69
CA TYR A 20 -3.82 -1.56 -1.99
C TYR A 20 -5.25 -2.10 -2.12
N GLY A 21 -5.71 -2.89 -1.14
CA GLY A 21 -7.07 -3.42 -1.13
C GLY A 21 -8.14 -2.32 -1.14
N HIS A 22 -7.94 -1.27 -0.33
CA HIS A 22 -8.86 -0.14 -0.31
C HIS A 22 -8.93 0.59 -1.65
N LEU A 23 -7.79 0.91 -2.27
CA LEU A 23 -7.74 1.59 -3.56
C LEU A 23 -8.29 0.73 -4.71
N ALA A 24 -8.06 -0.58 -4.67
CA ALA A 24 -8.63 -1.53 -5.63
C ALA A 24 -10.18 -1.56 -5.57
N THR A 25 -10.76 -1.49 -4.36
CA THR A 25 -12.23 -1.39 -4.22
C THR A 25 -12.76 -0.06 -4.76
N GLN A 26 -12.04 1.04 -4.53
CA GLN A 26 -12.40 2.35 -5.10
C GLN A 26 -12.31 2.37 -6.62
N LEU A 27 -11.36 1.66 -7.22
CA LEU A 27 -11.19 1.58 -8.67
C LEU A 27 -12.45 1.05 -9.36
N THR A 28 -13.15 0.11 -8.72
CA THR A 28 -14.38 -0.49 -9.25
C THR A 28 -15.53 0.51 -9.32
N ALA A 29 -15.56 1.50 -8.41
CA ALA A 29 -16.59 2.53 -8.35
C ALA A 29 -16.14 3.89 -8.94
N ALA A 30 -14.89 3.98 -9.41
CA ALA A 30 -14.27 5.23 -9.84
C ALA A 30 -14.70 5.65 -11.26
N SER A 31 -14.90 6.96 -11.45
CA SER A 31 -15.02 7.55 -12.79
C SER A 31 -13.71 7.40 -13.57
N SER A 32 -13.77 7.37 -14.91
CA SER A 32 -12.61 7.09 -15.80
C SER A 32 -11.31 7.82 -15.41
N SER A 33 -11.36 9.15 -15.20
CA SER A 33 -10.18 9.94 -14.84
C SER A 33 -9.65 9.68 -13.42
N TYR A 34 -10.52 9.32 -12.48
CA TYR A 34 -10.11 8.93 -11.13
C TYR A 34 -9.56 7.51 -11.12
N ALA A 35 -10.13 6.62 -11.94
CA ALA A 35 -9.64 5.26 -12.11
C ALA A 35 -8.21 5.23 -12.67
N GLU A 36 -7.85 6.13 -13.59
CA GLU A 36 -6.50 6.22 -14.11
C GLU A 36 -5.48 6.64 -13.04
N ARG A 37 -5.83 7.62 -12.20
CA ARG A 37 -4.98 8.01 -11.05
C ARG A 37 -4.85 6.88 -10.03
N LEU A 38 -5.93 6.17 -9.75
CA LEU A 38 -5.91 5.00 -8.86
C LEU A 38 -5.02 3.88 -9.41
N ARG A 39 -5.05 3.63 -10.72
CA ARG A 39 -4.15 2.64 -11.35
C ARG A 39 -2.68 3.01 -11.16
N VAL A 40 -2.31 4.26 -11.41
CA VAL A 40 -0.93 4.74 -11.17
C VAL A 40 -0.53 4.51 -9.73
N ARG A 41 -1.39 4.88 -8.78
CA ARG A 41 -1.12 4.71 -7.35
C ARG A 41 -1.01 3.23 -6.93
N LEU A 42 -1.84 2.35 -7.50
CA LEU A 42 -1.77 0.91 -7.26
C LEU A 42 -0.45 0.32 -7.77
N THR A 43 0.05 0.78 -8.92
CA THR A 43 1.35 0.35 -9.45
C THR A 43 2.52 0.79 -8.56
N GLU A 44 2.46 2.01 -8.00
CA GLU A 44 3.46 2.47 -7.02
C GLU A 44 3.46 1.57 -5.77
N LEU A 45 2.27 1.27 -5.23
CA LEU A 45 2.11 0.39 -4.07
C LEU A 45 2.63 -1.03 -4.34
N ASP A 46 2.39 -1.56 -5.54
CA ASP A 46 2.86 -2.89 -5.93
C ASP A 46 4.39 -2.97 -5.86
N ALA A 47 5.08 -1.95 -6.39
CA ALA A 47 6.54 -1.87 -6.33
C ALA A 47 7.07 -1.72 -4.88
N ASP A 48 6.36 -0.99 -4.03
CA ASP A 48 6.72 -0.86 -2.60
C ASP A 48 6.48 -2.16 -1.83
N ILE A 49 5.41 -2.89 -2.15
CA ILE A 49 5.09 -4.21 -1.61
C ILE A 49 6.18 -5.21 -2.01
N GLU A 50 6.55 -5.29 -3.28
CA GLU A 50 7.62 -6.17 -3.75
C GLU A 50 8.95 -5.87 -3.06
N ARG A 51 9.29 -4.58 -2.88
CA ARG A 51 10.49 -4.17 -2.15
C ARG A 51 10.45 -4.62 -0.69
N GLN A 52 9.30 -4.50 -0.02
CA GLN A 52 9.13 -4.95 1.35
C GLN A 52 9.22 -6.47 1.46
N ILE A 53 8.60 -7.22 0.53
CA ILE A 53 8.71 -8.69 0.48
C ILE A 53 10.17 -9.11 0.29
N ALA A 54 10.90 -8.48 -0.64
CA ALA A 54 12.31 -8.79 -0.88
C ALA A 54 13.23 -8.45 0.31
N ALA A 55 12.80 -7.55 1.20
CA ALA A 55 13.51 -7.21 2.42
C ALA A 55 13.23 -8.18 3.58
N ILE A 56 12.24 -9.09 3.45
CA ILE A 56 11.99 -10.14 4.43
C ILE A 56 13.08 -11.21 4.26
N PRO A 57 13.97 -11.42 5.25
CA PRO A 57 14.97 -12.47 5.15
C PRO A 57 14.29 -13.84 5.15
N GLU A 58 14.73 -14.73 4.26
CA GLU A 58 14.34 -16.15 4.30
C GLU A 58 14.99 -16.78 5.56
N GLU A 59 14.18 -17.03 6.60
CA GLU A 59 14.60 -17.75 7.82
C GLU A 59 14.80 -19.25 7.60
#